data_AF-A0A7S1NGK6-F1
#
_entry.id   AF-A0A7S1NGK6-F1
#
_cell.length_a   1.000
_cell.length_b   1.000
_cell.length_c   1.000
_cell.angle_alpha   90.00
_cell.angle_beta   90.00
_cell.angle_gamma   90.00
#
_symmetry.space_group_name_H-M   'P 1'
#
loop_
_entity.id
_entity.type
_entity.pdbx_description
1 polymer ?
#
loop_
_entity_poly.entity_id
_entity_poly.type
_entity_poly.pdbx_seq_one_letter_code
_entity_poly.pdbx_strand_id
1 'polypeptide(L)'
;KNLAVCSEHQMRIVQEDGIPVVLQAMGHHLSHAGVQEQGCGTLSNLASSLENQIIIVQKGGIPVVLQAMMQYPSHGGIQEQGCRVLSNLTSTVENQVLTVQHGGVPLVVQAMKNHLYDSETQEKGCEILSNLTSVVVWKHEHLVQEIIDATLSAMKQYPSHVGIQISGCWALGKLATISAIQTRIVAKGGFELILEAMGQYPLHTGVQEAGLLALHRLASNTDDQAGNL
;
A
#
# COMPACT_ATOMS: atom_id res chain seq x y z
N LYS A 1 8.79 20.21 -18.76
CA LYS A 1 7.87 20.44 -19.91
C LYS A 1 6.95 19.24 -20.23
N ASN A 2 7.08 18.06 -19.61
CA ASN A 2 6.26 16.88 -19.93
C ASN A 2 5.02 16.65 -19.04
N LEU A 3 4.87 17.37 -17.93
CA LEU A 3 3.74 17.17 -17.01
C LEU A 3 2.41 17.69 -17.59
N ALA A 4 2.43 18.82 -18.31
CA ALA A 4 1.22 19.41 -18.90
C ALA A 4 0.63 18.56 -20.05
N VAL A 5 1.49 17.95 -20.87
CA VAL A 5 1.05 17.05 -21.96
C VAL A 5 0.51 15.73 -21.41
N CYS A 6 1.12 15.21 -20.33
CA CYS A 6 0.64 14.02 -19.65
C CYS A 6 -0.76 14.26 -19.06
N SER A 7 -0.99 15.42 -18.42
CA SER A 7 -2.31 15.78 -17.90
C SER A 7 -3.37 15.96 -19.00
N GLU A 8 -3.00 16.50 -20.17
CA GLU A 8 -3.97 16.69 -21.26
C GLU A 8 -4.45 15.37 -21.87
N HIS A 9 -3.55 14.41 -22.08
CA HIS A 9 -3.94 13.08 -22.56
C HIS A 9 -4.76 12.30 -21.53
N GLN A 10 -4.41 12.36 -20.24
CA GLN A 10 -5.20 11.76 -19.18
C GLN A 10 -6.63 12.34 -19.16
N MET A 11 -6.77 13.67 -19.23
CA MET A 11 -8.08 14.32 -19.29
C MET A 11 -8.89 13.87 -20.49
N ARG A 12 -8.28 13.79 -21.69
CA ARG A 12 -8.99 13.34 -22.89
C ARG A 12 -9.47 11.89 -22.78
N ILE A 13 -8.64 10.99 -22.25
CA ILE A 13 -9.04 9.58 -22.03
C ILE A 13 -10.28 9.52 -21.12
N VAL A 14 -10.29 10.31 -20.05
CA VAL A 14 -11.40 10.32 -19.10
C VAL A 14 -12.67 10.95 -19.68
N GLN A 15 -12.53 12.02 -20.47
CA GLN A 15 -13.64 12.66 -21.18
C GLN A 15 -14.31 11.74 -22.20
N GLU A 16 -13.55 10.82 -22.80
CA GLU A 16 -14.04 9.84 -23.78
C GLU A 16 -14.48 8.51 -23.11
N ASP A 17 -14.85 8.52 -21.82
CA ASP A 17 -15.27 7.34 -21.05
C ASP A 17 -14.24 6.18 -21.04
N GLY A 18 -12.95 6.52 -21.12
CA GLY A 18 -11.88 5.52 -21.19
C GLY A 18 -11.75 4.63 -19.94
N ILE A 19 -12.05 5.14 -18.74
CA ILE A 19 -11.98 4.35 -17.50
C ILE A 19 -12.96 3.16 -17.54
N PRO A 20 -14.28 3.35 -17.78
CA PRO A 20 -15.21 2.24 -18.00
C PRO A 20 -14.75 1.25 -19.06
N VAL A 21 -14.21 1.72 -20.19
CA VAL A 21 -13.75 0.85 -21.29
C VAL A 21 -12.57 -0.03 -20.84
N VAL A 22 -11.60 0.54 -20.12
CA VAL A 22 -10.46 -0.22 -19.58
C VAL A 22 -10.93 -1.27 -18.58
N LEU A 23 -11.81 -0.90 -17.65
CA LEU A 23 -12.36 -1.82 -16.65
C LEU A 23 -13.16 -2.96 -17.30
N GLN A 24 -13.94 -2.65 -18.34
CA GLN A 24 -14.69 -3.65 -19.10
C GLN A 24 -13.76 -4.60 -19.86
N ALA A 25 -12.70 -4.09 -20.48
CA ALA A 25 -11.71 -4.92 -21.16
C ALA A 25 -11.02 -5.89 -20.18
N MET A 26 -10.61 -5.40 -19.01
CA MET A 26 -10.07 -6.26 -17.94
C MET A 26 -11.10 -7.31 -17.49
N GLY A 27 -12.36 -6.93 -17.32
CA GLY A 27 -13.44 -7.84 -16.91
C GLY A 27 -13.79 -8.91 -17.97
N HIS A 28 -13.71 -8.60 -19.25
CA HIS A 28 -13.97 -9.56 -20.34
C HIS A 28 -12.79 -10.50 -20.59
N HIS A 29 -11.57 -10.09 -20.23
CA HIS A 29 -10.34 -10.82 -20.55
C HIS A 29 -9.59 -11.24 -19.28
N LEU A 30 -10.30 -11.77 -18.29
CA LEU A 30 -9.71 -12.24 -17.00
C LEU A 30 -8.55 -13.23 -17.21
N SER A 31 -8.64 -14.10 -18.20
CA SER A 31 -7.63 -15.13 -18.51
C SER A 31 -6.52 -14.67 -19.46
N HIS A 32 -6.41 -13.36 -19.75
CA HIS A 32 -5.33 -12.82 -20.57
C HIS A 32 -4.39 -11.88 -19.78
N ALA A 33 -3.23 -12.39 -19.37
CA ALA A 33 -2.24 -11.66 -18.56
C ALA A 33 -1.90 -10.28 -19.14
N GLY A 34 -1.60 -10.20 -20.44
CA GLY A 34 -1.24 -8.92 -21.08
C GLY A 34 -2.36 -7.86 -21.02
N VAL A 35 -3.64 -8.25 -21.04
CA VAL A 35 -4.75 -7.28 -20.90
C VAL A 35 -4.84 -6.80 -19.46
N GLN A 36 -4.65 -7.71 -18.49
CA GLN A 36 -4.65 -7.33 -17.08
C GLN A 36 -3.48 -6.40 -16.75
N GLU A 37 -2.28 -6.70 -17.24
CA GLU A 37 -1.08 -5.88 -17.02
C GLU A 37 -1.25 -4.48 -17.61
N GLN A 38 -1.63 -4.38 -18.88
CA GLN A 38 -1.84 -3.08 -19.54
C GLN A 38 -3.04 -2.32 -18.97
N GLY A 39 -4.09 -3.04 -18.53
CA GLY A 39 -5.22 -2.46 -17.84
C GLY A 39 -4.82 -1.84 -16.50
N CYS A 40 -4.12 -2.59 -15.64
CA CYS A 40 -3.56 -2.07 -14.39
C CYS A 40 -2.59 -0.91 -14.65
N GLY A 41 -1.70 -1.01 -15.64
CA GLY A 41 -0.77 0.07 -16.00
C GLY A 41 -1.46 1.33 -16.50
N THR A 42 -2.56 1.20 -17.24
CA THR A 42 -3.36 2.35 -17.67
C THR A 42 -4.06 3.00 -16.47
N LEU A 43 -4.68 2.20 -15.61
CA LEU A 43 -5.32 2.69 -14.39
C LEU A 43 -4.32 3.33 -13.42
N SER A 44 -3.09 2.82 -13.32
CA SER A 44 -2.07 3.34 -12.40
C SER A 44 -1.64 4.75 -12.82
N ASN A 45 -1.49 4.97 -14.13
CA ASN A 45 -1.25 6.28 -14.71
C ASN A 45 -2.43 7.22 -14.52
N LEU A 46 -3.67 6.78 -14.75
CA LEU A 46 -4.85 7.63 -14.56
C LEU A 46 -5.07 8.00 -13.08
N ALA A 47 -4.83 7.06 -12.17
CA ALA A 47 -4.99 7.24 -10.72
C ALA A 47 -3.97 8.21 -10.11
N SER A 48 -3.03 8.78 -10.87
CA SER A 48 -2.14 9.83 -10.37
C SER A 48 -2.86 11.17 -10.11
N SER A 49 -4.08 11.35 -10.62
CA SER A 49 -4.94 12.52 -10.34
C SER A 49 -6.08 12.12 -9.39
N LEU A 50 -6.36 12.95 -8.39
CA LEU A 50 -7.41 12.71 -7.40
C LEU A 50 -8.81 12.62 -8.05
N GLU A 51 -9.08 13.46 -9.05
CA GLU A 51 -10.33 13.45 -9.82
C GLU A 51 -10.53 12.08 -10.49
N ASN A 52 -9.47 11.53 -11.08
CA ASN A 52 -9.52 10.23 -11.72
C ASN A 52 -9.65 9.09 -10.71
N GLN A 53 -9.01 9.19 -9.53
CA GLN A 53 -9.17 8.21 -8.45
C GLN A 53 -10.65 8.04 -8.08
N ILE A 54 -11.38 9.16 -7.95
CA ILE A 54 -12.83 9.15 -7.64
C ILE A 54 -13.59 8.38 -8.73
N ILE A 55 -13.33 8.67 -10.00
CA ILE A 55 -14.03 8.02 -11.12
C ILE A 55 -13.69 6.52 -11.17
N ILE A 56 -12.42 6.14 -11.01
CA ILE A 56 -11.99 4.74 -10.99
C ILE A 56 -12.73 3.97 -9.89
N VAL A 57 -12.80 4.52 -8.68
CA VAL A 57 -13.47 3.86 -7.55
C VAL A 57 -14.98 3.78 -7.78
N GLN A 58 -15.63 4.86 -8.22
CA GLN A 58 -17.07 4.88 -8.54
C GLN A 58 -17.45 3.87 -9.63
N LYS A 59 -16.55 3.59 -10.57
CA LYS A 59 -16.75 2.60 -11.63
C LYS A 59 -16.35 1.16 -11.24
N GLY A 60 -16.00 0.92 -9.97
CA GLY A 60 -15.65 -0.42 -9.47
C GLY A 60 -14.21 -0.84 -9.75
N GLY A 61 -13.27 0.10 -9.86
CA GLY A 61 -11.88 -0.20 -10.18
C GLY A 61 -11.14 -1.04 -9.12
N ILE A 62 -11.42 -0.83 -7.83
CA ILE A 62 -10.78 -1.58 -6.74
C ILE A 62 -10.99 -3.11 -6.89
N PRO A 63 -12.23 -3.63 -6.96
CA PRO A 63 -12.43 -5.08 -7.12
C PRO A 63 -11.87 -5.63 -8.44
N VAL A 64 -11.89 -4.85 -9.54
CA VAL A 64 -11.30 -5.29 -10.82
C VAL A 64 -9.78 -5.47 -10.71
N VAL A 65 -9.08 -4.51 -10.08
CA VAL A 65 -7.63 -4.60 -9.87
C VAL A 65 -7.27 -5.75 -8.94
N LEU A 66 -8.01 -5.91 -7.84
CA LEU A 66 -7.79 -7.03 -6.91
C LEU A 66 -8.04 -8.38 -7.58
N GLN A 67 -9.05 -8.48 -8.45
CA GLN A 67 -9.32 -9.69 -9.23
C GLN A 67 -8.17 -10.01 -10.20
N ALA A 68 -7.58 -9.01 -10.85
CA ALA A 68 -6.42 -9.18 -11.72
C ALA A 68 -5.21 -9.71 -10.94
N MET A 69 -4.91 -9.11 -9.79
CA MET A 69 -3.81 -9.55 -8.90
C MET A 69 -4.05 -10.97 -8.38
N MET A 70 -5.28 -11.30 -7.98
CA MET A 70 -5.64 -12.63 -7.51
C MET A 70 -5.51 -13.70 -8.61
N GLN A 71 -5.85 -13.35 -9.86
CA GLN A 71 -5.78 -14.27 -11.00
C GLN A 71 -4.33 -14.58 -11.44
N TYR A 72 -3.40 -13.63 -11.24
CA TYR A 72 -2.00 -13.76 -11.67
C TYR A 72 -1.00 -13.53 -10.53
N PRO A 73 -1.04 -14.37 -9.48
CA PRO A 73 -0.22 -14.15 -8.28
C PRO A 73 1.29 -14.20 -8.54
N SER A 74 1.73 -14.87 -9.61
CA SER A 74 3.15 -15.01 -9.98
C SER A 74 3.60 -14.07 -11.11
N HIS A 75 2.71 -13.23 -11.66
CA HIS A 75 3.06 -12.33 -12.76
C HIS A 75 3.51 -10.97 -12.22
N GLY A 76 4.83 -10.72 -12.21
CA GLY A 76 5.43 -9.52 -11.63
C GLY A 76 4.79 -8.22 -12.11
N GLY A 77 4.67 -8.03 -13.43
CA GLY A 77 4.08 -6.80 -13.97
C GLY A 77 2.63 -6.54 -13.55
N ILE A 78 1.82 -7.59 -13.32
CA ILE A 78 0.43 -7.40 -12.85
C ILE A 78 0.41 -7.04 -11.38
N GLN A 79 1.27 -7.68 -10.56
CA GLN A 79 1.37 -7.37 -9.13
C GLN A 79 1.90 -5.96 -8.90
N GLU A 80 2.98 -5.59 -9.60
CA GLU A 80 3.57 -4.25 -9.52
C GLU A 80 2.54 -3.18 -9.90
N GLN A 81 1.93 -3.29 -11.08
CA GLN A 81 0.95 -2.30 -11.55
C GLN A 81 -0.31 -2.31 -10.68
N GLY A 82 -0.78 -3.48 -10.23
CA GLY A 82 -1.92 -3.59 -9.31
C GLY A 82 -1.66 -2.90 -7.98
N CYS A 83 -0.49 -3.16 -7.36
CA CYS A 83 -0.06 -2.45 -6.16
C CYS A 83 0.05 -0.94 -6.41
N ARG A 84 0.58 -0.51 -7.56
CA ARG A 84 0.66 0.91 -7.90
C ARG A 84 -0.71 1.59 -8.06
N VAL A 85 -1.71 0.89 -8.62
CA VAL A 85 -3.09 1.42 -8.62
C VAL A 85 -3.59 1.57 -7.19
N LEU A 86 -3.47 0.53 -6.37
CA LEU A 86 -3.99 0.53 -5.00
C LEU A 86 -3.29 1.55 -4.09
N SER A 87 -1.97 1.78 -4.25
CA SER A 87 -1.25 2.81 -3.48
C SER A 87 -1.82 4.20 -3.77
N ASN A 88 -2.10 4.49 -5.05
CA ASN A 88 -2.74 5.73 -5.46
C ASN A 88 -4.18 5.85 -4.94
N LEU A 89 -4.96 4.77 -5.02
CA LEU A 89 -6.37 4.80 -4.59
C LEU A 89 -6.53 4.88 -3.07
N THR A 90 -5.60 4.34 -2.28
CA THR A 90 -5.69 4.32 -0.80
C THR A 90 -5.28 5.65 -0.14
N SER A 91 -5.21 6.74 -0.90
CA SER A 91 -4.94 8.09 -0.41
C SER A 91 -6.05 8.67 0.48
N THR A 92 -7.29 8.16 0.36
CA THR A 92 -8.45 8.60 1.15
C THR A 92 -8.98 7.48 2.06
N VAL A 93 -9.61 7.84 3.18
CA VAL A 93 -10.13 6.89 4.16
C VAL A 93 -11.26 6.04 3.56
N GLU A 94 -12.11 6.62 2.73
CA GLU A 94 -13.21 5.92 2.05
C GLU A 94 -12.67 4.79 1.17
N ASN A 95 -11.62 5.07 0.40
CA ASN A 95 -11.01 4.08 -0.48
C ASN A 95 -10.21 3.04 0.30
N GLN A 96 -9.60 3.41 1.43
CA GLN A 96 -8.97 2.47 2.35
C GLN A 96 -9.99 1.46 2.88
N VAL A 97 -11.16 1.93 3.34
CA VAL A 97 -12.25 1.06 3.81
C VAL A 97 -12.73 0.13 2.70
N LEU A 98 -12.99 0.64 1.49
CA LEU A 98 -13.40 -0.19 0.35
C LEU A 98 -12.34 -1.25 0.00
N THR A 99 -11.07 -0.87 0.00
CA THR A 99 -9.96 -1.79 -0.29
C THR A 99 -9.91 -2.93 0.73
N VAL A 100 -10.08 -2.64 2.03
CA VAL A 100 -10.16 -3.67 3.08
C VAL A 100 -11.39 -4.55 2.92
N GLN A 101 -12.56 -3.97 2.63
CA GLN A 101 -13.81 -4.73 2.42
C GLN A 101 -13.72 -5.72 1.26
N HIS A 102 -12.97 -5.38 0.21
CA HIS A 102 -12.72 -6.26 -0.93
C HIS A 102 -11.56 -7.25 -0.72
N GLY A 103 -11.01 -7.36 0.50
CA GLY A 103 -9.93 -8.31 0.81
C GLY A 103 -8.55 -7.85 0.34
N GLY A 104 -8.32 -6.55 0.20
CA GLY A 104 -7.07 -6.00 -0.33
C GLY A 104 -5.84 -6.30 0.53
N VAL A 105 -5.96 -6.31 1.86
CA VAL A 105 -4.82 -6.58 2.76
C VAL A 105 -4.18 -7.94 2.51
N PRO A 106 -4.90 -9.09 2.62
CA PRO A 106 -4.28 -10.39 2.39
C PRO A 106 -3.75 -10.55 0.96
N LEU A 107 -4.39 -9.94 -0.04
CA LEU A 107 -3.89 -9.97 -1.43
C LEU A 107 -2.59 -9.19 -1.59
N VAL A 108 -2.46 -8.01 -0.99
CA VAL A 108 -1.21 -7.21 -1.02
C VAL A 108 -0.10 -7.94 -0.25
N VAL A 109 -0.40 -8.52 0.91
CA VAL A 109 0.56 -9.35 1.64
C VAL A 109 1.03 -10.54 0.80
N GLN A 110 0.11 -11.21 0.09
CA GLN A 110 0.47 -12.32 -0.79
C GLN A 110 1.33 -11.86 -1.98
N ALA A 111 1.03 -10.71 -2.58
CA ALA A 111 1.83 -10.11 -3.64
C ALA A 111 3.26 -9.84 -3.17
N MET A 112 3.42 -9.20 -2.00
CA MET A 112 4.73 -8.95 -1.39
C MET A 112 5.50 -10.24 -1.10
N LYS A 113 4.83 -11.31 -0.66
CA LYS A 113 5.49 -12.61 -0.44
C LYS A 113 5.94 -13.28 -1.73
N ASN A 114 5.11 -13.26 -2.77
CA ASN A 114 5.42 -13.88 -4.06
C ASN A 114 6.50 -13.12 -4.84
N HIS A 115 6.57 -11.80 -4.66
CA HIS A 115 7.50 -10.91 -5.35
C HIS A 115 8.46 -10.26 -4.36
N LEU A 116 9.04 -11.08 -3.47
CA LEU A 116 9.99 -10.64 -2.45
C LEU A 116 11.19 -9.88 -3.04
N TYR A 117 11.63 -10.27 -4.23
CA TYR A 117 12.79 -9.68 -4.92
C TYR A 117 12.43 -8.59 -5.94
N ASP A 118 11.19 -8.09 -5.91
CA ASP A 118 10.78 -6.90 -6.65
C ASP A 118 10.59 -5.71 -5.70
N SER A 119 11.50 -4.73 -5.78
CA SER A 119 11.48 -3.56 -4.89
C SER A 119 10.25 -2.68 -5.10
N GLU A 120 9.73 -2.59 -6.33
CA GLU A 120 8.56 -1.76 -6.63
C GLU A 120 7.30 -2.35 -5.98
N THR A 121 7.08 -3.66 -6.12
CA THR A 121 6.00 -4.35 -5.39
C THR A 121 6.16 -4.22 -3.88
N GLN A 122 7.36 -4.33 -3.33
CA GLN A 122 7.57 -4.14 -1.89
C GLN A 122 7.29 -2.71 -1.43
N GLU A 123 7.76 -1.69 -2.16
CA GLU A 123 7.53 -0.29 -1.82
C GLU A 123 6.03 0.01 -1.80
N LYS A 124 5.34 -0.33 -2.88
CA LYS A 124 3.91 -0.07 -3.01
C LYS A 124 3.09 -0.93 -2.04
N GLY A 125 3.53 -2.15 -1.77
CA GLY A 125 2.99 -2.98 -0.71
C GLY A 125 3.07 -2.29 0.66
N CYS A 126 4.25 -1.83 1.07
CA CYS A 126 4.41 -1.09 2.33
C CYS A 126 3.60 0.21 2.39
N GLU A 127 3.52 0.94 1.27
CA GLU A 127 2.72 2.17 1.17
C GLU A 127 1.22 1.87 1.38
N ILE A 128 0.67 0.88 0.67
CA ILE A 128 -0.71 0.44 0.84
C ILE A 128 -0.95 0.00 2.29
N LEU A 129 -0.10 -0.87 2.82
CA LEU A 129 -0.25 -1.37 4.18
C LEU A 129 -0.24 -0.22 5.20
N SER A 130 0.68 0.75 5.06
CA SER A 130 0.73 1.98 5.87
C SER A 130 -0.55 2.82 5.77
N ASN A 131 -1.18 2.87 4.60
CA ASN A 131 -2.45 3.57 4.43
C ASN A 131 -3.62 2.82 5.09
N LEU A 132 -3.61 1.49 5.00
CA LEU A 132 -4.70 0.65 5.52
C LEU A 132 -4.63 0.40 7.05
N THR A 133 -3.51 0.66 7.73
CA THR A 133 -3.37 0.33 9.15
C THR A 133 -4.42 1.02 10.03
N SER A 134 -4.76 2.30 9.76
CA SER A 134 -5.72 3.07 10.56
C SER A 134 -7.14 2.48 10.52
N VAL A 135 -7.54 1.90 9.39
CA VAL A 135 -8.85 1.27 9.22
C VAL A 135 -8.89 -0.18 9.71
N VAL A 136 -7.73 -0.86 9.73
CA VAL A 136 -7.60 -2.27 10.13
C VAL A 136 -7.59 -2.44 11.66
N VAL A 137 -6.87 -1.58 12.39
CA VAL A 137 -6.55 -1.78 13.82
C VAL A 137 -7.79 -2.00 14.69
N TRP A 138 -8.93 -1.38 14.36
CA TRP A 138 -10.15 -1.45 15.16
C TRP A 138 -11.14 -2.53 14.74
N LYS A 139 -11.08 -2.99 13.48
CA LYS A 139 -12.12 -3.86 12.88
C LYS A 139 -11.59 -5.22 12.42
N HIS A 140 -10.29 -5.34 12.19
CA HIS A 140 -9.69 -6.52 11.57
C HIS A 140 -8.36 -6.88 12.26
N GLU A 141 -8.38 -7.01 13.59
CA GLU A 141 -7.19 -7.31 14.40
C GLU A 141 -6.42 -8.56 13.91
N HIS A 142 -7.12 -9.56 13.37
CA HIS A 142 -6.51 -10.75 12.77
C HIS A 142 -5.52 -10.44 11.65
N LEU A 143 -5.76 -9.37 10.86
CA LEU A 143 -4.87 -8.95 9.78
C LEU A 143 -3.63 -8.21 10.26
N VAL A 144 -3.64 -7.68 11.49
CA VAL A 144 -2.51 -6.90 12.04
C VAL A 144 -1.23 -7.73 12.02
N GLN A 145 -1.32 -9.04 12.26
CA GLN A 145 -0.13 -9.90 12.27
C GLN A 145 0.52 -9.96 10.89
N GLU A 146 -0.30 -10.13 9.86
CA GLU A 146 0.13 -10.22 8.48
C GLU A 146 0.76 -8.92 8.00
N ILE A 147 0.21 -7.77 8.43
CA ILE A 147 0.75 -6.45 8.12
C ILE A 147 2.13 -6.24 8.75
N ILE A 148 2.28 -6.59 10.04
CA ILE A 148 3.56 -6.50 10.74
C ILE A 148 4.60 -7.38 10.04
N ASP A 149 4.24 -8.64 9.75
CA ASP A 149 5.18 -9.60 9.16
C ASP A 149 5.61 -9.19 7.75
N ALA A 150 4.68 -8.75 6.90
CA ALA A 150 4.98 -8.26 5.56
C ALA A 150 5.86 -7.01 5.59
N THR A 151 5.52 -6.04 6.44
CA THR A 151 6.28 -4.79 6.59
C THR A 151 7.72 -5.06 7.06
N LEU A 152 7.90 -5.86 8.11
CA LEU A 152 9.22 -6.19 8.63
C LEU A 152 10.04 -7.01 7.62
N SER A 153 9.41 -7.93 6.89
CA SER A 153 10.07 -8.69 5.83
C SER A 153 10.59 -7.79 4.72
N ALA A 154 9.78 -6.83 4.24
CA ALA A 154 10.18 -5.89 3.20
C ALA A 154 11.33 -4.98 3.67
N MET A 155 11.23 -4.42 4.87
CA MET A 155 12.29 -3.58 5.45
C MET A 155 13.61 -4.34 5.61
N LYS A 156 13.56 -5.61 6.06
CA LYS A 156 14.76 -6.47 6.16
C LYS A 156 15.34 -6.83 4.80
N GLN A 157 14.50 -7.07 3.80
CA GLN A 157 14.93 -7.45 2.45
C GLN A 157 15.56 -6.27 1.69
N TYR A 158 15.11 -5.04 1.96
CA TYR A 158 15.56 -3.83 1.27
C TYR A 158 16.05 -2.73 2.23
N PRO A 159 17.15 -2.97 2.98
CA PRO A 159 17.70 -1.98 3.89
C PRO A 159 18.16 -0.71 3.17
N SER A 160 18.55 -0.83 1.88
CA SER A 160 19.02 0.29 1.04
C SER A 160 17.94 0.86 0.11
N HIS A 161 16.67 0.57 0.34
CA HIS A 161 15.57 1.18 -0.40
C HIS A 161 14.79 2.18 0.46
N VAL A 162 14.98 3.47 0.18
CA VAL A 162 14.46 4.55 1.02
C VAL A 162 12.93 4.54 1.13
N GLY A 163 12.21 4.32 0.02
CA GLY A 163 10.73 4.26 0.02
C GLY A 163 10.18 3.17 0.94
N ILE A 164 10.74 1.96 0.89
CA ILE A 164 10.36 0.82 1.74
C ILE A 164 10.62 1.15 3.21
N GLN A 165 11.78 1.72 3.55
CA GLN A 165 12.10 2.07 4.94
C GLN A 165 11.16 3.15 5.49
N ILE A 166 10.86 4.19 4.70
CA ILE A 166 9.90 5.25 5.10
C ILE A 166 8.52 4.65 5.34
N SER A 167 7.96 3.97 4.33
CA SER A 167 6.61 3.42 4.40
C SER A 167 6.49 2.37 5.49
N GLY A 168 7.52 1.54 5.69
CA GLY A 168 7.56 0.55 6.75
C GLY A 168 7.59 1.16 8.15
N CYS A 169 8.43 2.17 8.39
CA CYS A 169 8.42 2.91 9.67
C CYS A 169 7.05 3.56 9.93
N TRP A 170 6.43 4.19 8.92
CA TRP A 170 5.08 4.75 9.05
C TRP A 170 4.03 3.67 9.38
N ALA A 171 4.05 2.53 8.71
CA ALA A 171 3.11 1.44 8.97
C ALA A 171 3.24 0.93 10.42
N LEU A 172 4.46 0.63 10.87
CA LEU A 172 4.72 0.15 12.22
C LEU A 172 4.33 1.20 13.26
N GLY A 173 4.68 2.47 13.04
CA GLY A 173 4.31 3.57 13.92
C GLY A 173 2.79 3.78 14.00
N LYS A 174 2.06 3.65 12.89
CA LYS A 174 0.58 3.73 12.89
C LYS A 174 -0.08 2.55 13.61
N LEU A 175 0.54 1.37 13.60
CA LEU A 175 0.07 0.21 14.35
C LEU A 175 0.38 0.28 15.85
N ALA A 176 1.48 0.94 16.22
CA ALA A 176 1.98 1.04 17.59
C ALA A 176 1.15 1.97 18.51
N THR A 177 -0.10 2.29 18.16
CA THR A 177 -1.01 3.07 19.02
C THR A 177 -1.70 2.22 20.09
N ILE A 178 -1.51 0.89 20.07
CA ILE A 178 -2.11 -0.06 21.03
C ILE A 178 -1.00 -0.91 21.66
N SER A 179 -0.98 -1.00 22.99
CA SER A 179 0.00 -1.76 23.81
C SER A 179 0.23 -3.20 23.33
N ALA A 180 -0.86 -3.93 23.08
CA ALA A 180 -0.79 -5.31 22.58
C ALA A 180 -0.08 -5.40 21.22
N ILE A 181 -0.28 -4.40 20.34
CA ILE A 181 0.35 -4.35 19.02
C ILE A 181 1.81 -3.91 19.14
N GLN A 182 2.14 -2.96 20.02
CA GLN A 182 3.52 -2.57 20.32
C GLN A 182 4.36 -3.79 20.72
N THR A 183 3.85 -4.59 21.67
CA THR A 183 4.51 -5.81 22.14
C THR A 183 4.79 -6.78 21.00
N ARG A 184 3.85 -6.93 20.06
CA ARG A 184 4.01 -7.81 18.88
C ARG A 184 5.07 -7.28 17.90
N ILE A 185 5.12 -5.96 17.69
CA ILE A 185 6.14 -5.33 16.83
C ILE A 185 7.54 -5.52 17.45
N VAL A 186 7.69 -5.24 18.74
CA VAL A 186 8.97 -5.40 19.47
C VAL A 186 9.41 -6.85 19.47
N ALA A 187 8.52 -7.80 19.77
CA ALA A 187 8.84 -9.24 19.80
C ALA A 187 9.35 -9.78 18.44
N LYS A 188 9.08 -9.08 17.34
CA LYS A 188 9.51 -9.45 15.97
C LYS A 188 10.75 -8.71 15.49
N GLY A 189 11.40 -7.96 16.38
CA GLY A 189 12.59 -7.17 16.10
C GLY A 189 12.29 -5.86 15.35
N GLY A 190 11.05 -5.35 15.46
CA GLY A 190 10.68 -4.12 14.78
C GLY A 190 11.40 -2.88 15.33
N PHE A 191 11.72 -2.87 16.63
CA PHE A 191 12.41 -1.77 17.28
C PHE A 191 13.83 -1.60 16.73
N GLU A 192 14.59 -2.70 16.66
CA GLU A 192 15.95 -2.74 16.13
C GLU A 192 15.96 -2.35 14.65
N LEU A 193 15.01 -2.87 13.88
CA LEU A 193 14.93 -2.60 12.44
C LEU A 193 14.63 -1.12 12.13
N ILE A 194 13.81 -0.45 12.96
CA ILE A 194 13.57 1.00 12.83
C ILE A 194 14.86 1.79 13.12
N LEU A 195 15.63 1.40 14.15
CA LEU A 195 16.91 2.04 14.44
C LEU A 195 17.94 1.81 13.32
N GLU A 196 17.99 0.61 12.76
CA GLU A 196 18.83 0.29 11.60
C GLU A 196 18.46 1.16 10.39
N ALA A 197 17.17 1.30 10.09
CA ALA A 197 16.69 2.16 9.01
C ALA A 197 17.11 3.62 9.20
N MET A 198 16.95 4.16 10.41
CA MET A 198 17.40 5.51 10.75
C MET A 198 18.92 5.65 10.67
N GLY A 199 19.68 4.64 11.11
CA GLY A 199 21.15 4.63 11.03
C GLY A 199 21.68 4.54 9.59
N GLN A 200 20.98 3.82 8.71
CA GLN A 200 21.30 3.72 7.29
C GLN A 200 21.05 5.03 6.53
N TYR A 201 20.05 5.81 6.97
CA TYR A 201 19.63 7.06 6.31
C TYR A 201 19.69 8.28 7.24
N PRO A 202 20.86 8.65 7.80
CA PRO A 202 20.96 9.67 8.83
C PRO A 202 20.56 11.08 8.36
N LEU A 203 20.67 11.35 7.06
CA LEU A 203 20.35 12.65 6.46
C LEU A 203 18.99 12.68 5.75
N HIS A 204 18.28 11.54 5.66
CA HIS A 204 17.00 11.49 4.98
C HIS A 204 15.86 11.85 5.93
N THR A 205 15.36 13.08 5.84
CA THR A 205 14.33 13.62 6.74
C THR A 205 13.10 12.71 6.85
N GLY A 206 12.60 12.19 5.73
CA GLY A 206 11.44 11.30 5.74
C GLY A 206 11.65 9.96 6.49
N VAL A 207 12.87 9.42 6.50
CA VAL A 207 13.17 8.17 7.24
C VAL A 207 13.30 8.51 8.73
N GLN A 208 13.99 9.60 9.05
CA GLN A 208 14.17 10.06 10.43
C GLN A 208 12.82 10.40 11.08
N GLU A 209 11.96 11.14 10.38
CA GLU A 209 10.62 11.49 10.88
C GLU A 209 9.77 10.24 11.12
N ALA A 210 9.67 9.35 10.12
CA ALA A 210 8.89 8.13 10.23
C ALA A 210 9.42 7.22 11.36
N GLY A 211 10.74 7.06 11.44
CA GLY A 211 11.39 6.25 12.46
C GLY A 211 11.20 6.81 13.87
N LEU A 212 11.39 8.12 14.06
CA LEU A 212 11.17 8.78 15.35
C LEU A 212 9.71 8.67 15.80
N LEU A 213 8.74 8.84 14.90
CA LEU A 213 7.34 8.64 15.23
C LEU A 213 7.07 7.20 15.70
N ALA A 214 7.61 6.22 14.98
CA ALA A 214 7.43 4.81 15.32
C ALA A 214 8.05 4.48 16.68
N LEU A 215 9.28 4.92 16.95
CA LEU A 215 9.95 4.73 18.23
C LEU A 215 9.24 5.46 19.37
N HIS A 216 8.78 6.69 19.16
CA HIS A 216 8.02 7.45 20.14
C HIS A 216 6.75 6.68 20.57
N ARG A 217 6.01 6.13 19.61
CA ARG A 217 4.81 5.34 19.89
C ARG A 217 5.13 4.01 20.55
N LEU A 218 6.16 3.29 20.08
CA LEU A 218 6.60 2.03 20.71
C LEU A 218 7.11 2.22 22.15
N ALA A 219 7.64 3.40 22.48
CA ALA A 219 8.09 3.76 23.82
C ALA A 219 6.98 4.34 24.71
N SER A 220 5.78 4.60 24.15
CA SER A 220 4.67 5.19 24.91
C SER A 220 3.91 4.15 25.70
N ASN A 221 3.66 4.42 26.99
CA ASN A 221 2.77 3.61 27.82
C ASN A 221 1.31 3.93 27.42
N THR A 222 0.76 3.20 26.46
CA THR A 222 -0.63 3.45 25.99
C THR A 222 -1.72 3.06 26.98
N ASP A 223 -1.36 2.46 28.13
CA ASP A 223 -2.32 2.08 29.17
C ASP A 223 -2.96 3.30 29.88
N ASP A 224 -2.34 4.49 29.78
CA ASP A 224 -2.85 5.71 30.43
C ASP A 224 -3.94 6.46 29.64
N GLN A 225 -4.20 6.10 28.38
CA GLN A 225 -5.18 6.81 27.53
C GLN A 225 -6.57 6.17 27.49
N ALA A 226 -6.74 4.96 28.02
CA ALA A 226 -8.05 4.31 28.13
C ALA A 226 -8.92 4.84 29.30
N GLY A 227 -8.39 5.76 30.10
CA GLY A 227 -9.08 6.33 31.27
C GLY A 227 -9.83 7.66 31.04
N ASN A 228 -9.78 8.25 29.83
CA ASN A 228 -10.31 9.59 29.58
C ASN A 228 -11.18 9.72 28.30
N LEU A 229 -12.03 8.72 28.01
CA LEU A 229 -13.18 8.88 27.11
C LEU A 229 -14.41 8.17 27.69
#